data_AF-A0AAV5FES0-F1
#
_entry.id   AF-A0AAV5FES0-F1
#
_cell.length_a   1.000
_cell.length_b   1.000
_cell.length_c   1.000
_cell.angle_alpha   90.00
_cell.angle_beta   90.00
_cell.angle_gamma   90.00
#
_symmetry.space_group_name_H-M   'P 1'
#
loop_
_entity.id
_entity.type
_entity.pdbx_description
1 polymer ?
#
loop_
_entity_poly.entity_id
_entity_poly.type
_entity_poly.pdbx_seq_one_letter_code
_entity_poly.pdbx_strand_id
1 'polypeptide(L)'
;MNWGLDPNPIPLLMPVDDLRRPITAYWIMDELAGGDAAAKVSAMKRAITILVNGDSFSFRELADAIVIHVLPCEDRTLQKLLLLYLEIVITDHRNDHVRCDTLRFLGRIKDTLLLEPLVPSVLANLDHLHAFVRRDAFSAVYAFCRLRKPGDGGGKLLPGATDIG
;
A
#
# COMPACT_ATOMS: atom_id res chain seq x y z
N MET A 1 -11.47 32.95 45.54
CA MET A 1 -12.12 31.93 44.69
C MET A 1 -11.37 31.87 43.38
N ASN A 2 -10.77 30.72 43.13
CA ASN A 2 -10.05 30.38 41.91
C ASN A 2 -11.06 30.17 40.76
N TRP A 3 -10.85 30.82 39.62
CA TRP A 3 -11.21 30.30 38.30
C TRP A 3 -10.08 30.70 37.36
N GLY A 4 -9.11 29.80 37.23
CA GLY A 4 -7.93 29.93 36.39
C GLY A 4 -8.31 30.20 34.94
N LEU A 5 -7.71 31.23 34.38
CA LEU A 5 -7.54 31.37 32.95
C LEU A 5 -6.26 30.60 32.61
N ASP A 6 -6.41 29.33 32.23
CA ASP A 6 -5.31 28.59 31.62
C ASP A 6 -4.87 29.33 30.33
N PRO A 7 -3.56 29.60 30.17
CA PRO A 7 -3.01 30.35 29.05
C PRO A 7 -2.73 29.43 27.86
N ASN A 8 -3.69 28.57 27.49
CA ASN A 8 -3.50 27.64 26.40
C ASN A 8 -4.35 28.06 25.19
N PRO A 9 -3.76 28.74 24.19
CA PRO A 9 -4.45 28.92 22.92
C PRO A 9 -4.64 27.52 22.33
N ILE A 10 -5.87 27.22 21.93
CA ILE A 10 -6.16 26.06 21.08
C ILE A 10 -5.16 26.10 19.92
N PRO A 11 -4.31 25.09 19.71
CA PRO A 11 -3.43 25.07 18.55
C PRO A 11 -4.28 24.84 17.30
N LEU A 12 -4.86 25.90 16.74
CA LEU A 12 -5.32 25.96 15.34
C LEU A 12 -4.11 26.09 14.41
N LEU A 13 -3.13 25.24 14.62
CA LEU A 13 -1.93 25.12 13.82
C LEU A 13 -1.74 23.63 13.57
N MET A 14 -2.65 23.08 12.77
CA MET A 14 -2.19 22.03 11.86
C MET A 14 -1.07 22.68 11.04
N PRO A 15 0.14 22.08 11.00
CA PRO A 15 1.20 22.51 10.11
C PRO A 15 0.62 22.81 8.72
N VAL A 16 1.05 23.90 8.08
CA VAL A 16 0.50 24.37 6.79
C VAL A 16 0.62 23.31 5.68
N ASP A 17 1.45 22.28 5.88
CA ASP A 17 1.55 21.10 5.03
C ASP A 17 0.38 20.10 5.15
N ASP A 18 -0.42 20.16 6.22
CA ASP A 18 -1.52 19.22 6.50
C ASP A 18 -2.88 19.62 5.87
N LEU A 19 -3.04 20.85 5.38
CA LEU A 19 -4.22 21.28 4.62
C LEU A 19 -4.32 20.64 3.23
N ARG A 20 -3.29 19.93 2.78
CA ARG A 20 -3.25 19.31 1.45
C ARG A 20 -3.86 17.91 1.42
N ARG A 21 -4.20 17.33 2.58
CA ARG A 21 -4.80 16.00 2.64
C ARG A 21 -6.32 16.14 2.59
N PRO A 22 -7.01 15.46 1.65
CA PRO A 22 -8.46 15.38 1.71
C PRO A 22 -8.85 14.85 3.09
N ILE A 23 -9.81 15.50 3.75
CA ILE A 23 -10.29 15.14 5.09
C ILE A 23 -10.48 13.61 5.17
N THR A 24 -11.04 13.00 4.13
CA THR A 24 -11.26 11.55 4.02
C THR A 24 -9.99 10.68 4.12
N ALA A 25 -8.81 11.11 3.62
CA ALA A 25 -7.54 10.36 3.79
C ALA A 25 -7.15 10.28 5.27
N TYR A 26 -7.23 11.43 5.94
CA TYR A 26 -6.88 11.56 7.34
C TYR A 26 -7.73 10.62 8.20
N TRP A 27 -9.05 10.61 7.99
CA TRP A 27 -9.96 9.70 8.70
C TRP A 27 -9.62 8.22 8.48
N ILE A 28 -9.23 7.84 7.25
CA ILE A 28 -8.80 6.46 6.99
C ILE A 28 -7.52 6.14 7.76
N MET A 29 -6.51 7.01 7.73
CA MET A 29 -5.26 6.79 8.46
C MET A 29 -5.47 6.71 9.97
N ASP A 30 -6.29 7.59 10.52
CA ASP A 30 -6.62 7.62 11.94
C ASP A 30 -7.33 6.32 12.38
N GLU A 31 -8.34 5.87 11.61
CA GLU A 31 -8.99 4.58 11.88
C GLU A 31 -8.04 3.39 11.70
N LEU A 32 -7.10 3.44 10.76
CA LEU A 32 -6.06 2.41 10.64
C LEU A 32 -5.12 2.42 11.84
N ALA A 33 -4.80 3.58 12.40
CA ALA A 33 -3.85 3.73 13.51
C ALA A 33 -4.46 3.39 14.87
N GLY A 34 -5.64 3.91 15.17
CA GLY A 34 -6.30 3.80 16.48
C GLY A 34 -7.43 2.78 16.56
N GLY A 35 -7.88 2.25 15.41
CA GLY A 35 -9.05 1.36 15.34
C GLY A 35 -8.77 -0.07 15.80
N ASP A 36 -9.82 -0.73 16.29
CA ASP A 36 -9.86 -2.18 16.47
C ASP A 36 -9.85 -2.92 15.10
N ALA A 37 -9.81 -4.25 15.11
CA ALA A 37 -9.74 -5.03 13.88
C ALA A 37 -10.92 -4.72 12.92
N ALA A 38 -12.12 -4.47 13.46
CA ALA A 38 -13.31 -4.17 12.67
C ALA A 38 -13.25 -2.76 12.04
N ALA A 39 -12.74 -1.77 12.78
CA ALA A 39 -12.50 -0.43 12.28
C ALA A 39 -11.45 -0.44 11.16
N LYS A 40 -10.33 -1.16 11.34
CA LYS A 40 -9.30 -1.31 10.29
C LYS A 40 -9.86 -1.93 9.02
N VAL A 41 -10.69 -2.96 9.14
CA VAL A 41 -11.37 -3.59 7.99
C VAL A 41 -12.29 -2.59 7.29
N SER A 42 -13.03 -1.79 8.04
CA SER A 42 -13.91 -0.76 7.49
C SER A 42 -13.12 0.35 6.79
N ALA A 43 -12.01 0.79 7.37
CA ALA A 43 -11.09 1.75 6.78
C ALA A 43 -10.46 1.24 5.47
N MET A 44 -9.99 0.00 5.45
CA MET A 44 -9.46 -0.60 4.22
C MET A 44 -10.52 -0.74 3.12
N LYS A 45 -11.76 -1.10 3.47
CA LYS A 45 -12.87 -1.12 2.50
C LYS A 45 -13.13 0.26 1.91
N ARG A 46 -13.11 1.32 2.73
CA ARG A 46 -13.27 2.69 2.23
C ARG A 46 -12.12 3.10 1.32
N ALA A 47 -10.88 2.75 1.65
CA ALA A 47 -9.73 3.02 0.80
C ALA A 47 -9.89 2.38 -0.59
N ILE A 48 -10.35 1.13 -0.66
CA ILE A 48 -10.62 0.43 -1.93
C ILE A 48 -11.78 1.09 -2.69
N THR A 49 -12.89 1.42 -2.02
CA THR A 49 -14.03 2.08 -2.68
C THR A 49 -13.60 3.39 -3.34
N ILE A 50 -12.79 4.19 -2.65
CA ILE A 50 -12.36 5.47 -3.18
C ILE A 50 -11.40 5.29 -4.36
N LEU A 51 -10.48 4.34 -4.22
CA LEU A 51 -9.57 3.94 -5.28
C LEU A 51 -10.34 3.53 -6.56
N VAL A 52 -11.36 2.70 -6.44
CA VAL A 52 -12.19 2.23 -7.56
C VAL A 52 -13.04 3.36 -8.16
N ASN A 53 -13.47 4.32 -7.34
CA ASN A 53 -14.20 5.50 -7.81
C ASN A 53 -13.33 6.49 -8.60
N GLY A 54 -12.01 6.25 -8.67
CA GLY A 54 -11.07 7.07 -9.43
C GLY A 54 -10.59 8.31 -8.69
N ASP A 55 -10.96 8.46 -7.43
CA ASP A 55 -10.39 9.48 -6.55
C ASP A 55 -9.00 9.05 -6.14
N SER A 56 -8.02 9.87 -6.48
CA SER A 56 -6.61 9.56 -6.27
C SER A 56 -6.21 9.86 -4.83
N PHE A 57 -6.62 9.00 -3.90
CA PHE A 57 -5.81 8.80 -2.70
C PHE A 57 -4.47 8.25 -3.17
N SER A 58 -3.43 9.06 -2.96
CA SER A 58 -2.11 8.63 -3.37
C SER A 58 -1.72 7.49 -2.45
N PHE A 59 -1.42 6.30 -2.98
CA PHE A 59 -0.84 5.18 -2.20
C PHE A 59 0.25 5.67 -1.22
N ARG A 60 1.03 6.67 -1.65
CA ARG A 60 2.02 7.42 -0.87
C ARG A 60 1.51 7.93 0.49
N GLU A 61 0.27 8.40 0.56
CA GLU A 61 -0.32 8.93 1.79
C GLU A 61 -0.62 7.81 2.78
N LEU A 62 -1.12 6.67 2.30
CA LEU A 62 -1.48 5.53 3.15
C LEU A 62 -0.32 4.58 3.44
N ALA A 63 0.80 4.69 2.72
CA ALA A 63 1.91 3.73 2.77
C ALA A 63 2.45 3.53 4.19
N ASP A 64 2.68 4.62 4.94
CA ASP A 64 3.19 4.54 6.31
C ASP A 64 2.19 3.88 7.25
N ALA A 65 0.89 4.24 7.13
CA ALA A 65 -0.17 3.64 7.92
C ALA A 65 -0.34 2.13 7.61
N ILE A 66 -0.21 1.74 6.34
CA ILE A 66 -0.24 0.34 5.91
C ILE A 66 0.92 -0.43 6.55
N VAL A 67 2.14 0.10 6.49
CA VAL A 67 3.32 -0.57 7.04
C VAL A 67 3.22 -0.75 8.55
N ILE A 68 2.82 0.30 9.25
CA ILE A 68 2.82 0.31 10.72
C ILE A 68 1.61 -0.46 11.27
N HIS A 69 0.44 -0.34 10.63
CA HIS A 69 -0.81 -0.77 11.26
C HIS A 69 -1.55 -1.89 10.53
N VAL A 70 -1.26 -2.16 9.25
CA VAL A 70 -1.98 -3.16 8.45
C VAL A 70 -1.12 -4.39 8.20
N LEU A 71 0.11 -4.23 7.71
CA LEU A 71 1.04 -5.33 7.47
C LEU A 71 1.22 -6.28 8.66
N PRO A 72 1.40 -5.81 9.92
CA PRO A 72 1.59 -6.71 11.05
C PRO A 72 0.31 -7.38 11.56
N CYS A 73 -0.87 -7.08 11.00
CA CYS A 73 -2.12 -7.66 11.49
C CYS A 73 -2.28 -9.14 11.09
N GLU A 74 -2.71 -9.98 12.03
CA GLU A 74 -3.00 -11.40 11.78
C GLU A 74 -4.38 -11.62 11.14
N ASP A 75 -5.24 -10.60 11.12
CA ASP A 75 -6.58 -10.71 10.56
C ASP A 75 -6.54 -11.00 9.05
N ARG A 76 -7.04 -12.20 8.68
CA ARG A 76 -7.03 -12.67 7.29
C ARG A 76 -7.88 -11.82 6.37
N THR A 77 -8.94 -11.19 6.87
CA THR A 77 -9.81 -10.33 6.08
C THR A 77 -9.06 -9.05 5.72
N LEU A 78 -8.38 -8.45 6.69
CA LEU A 78 -7.58 -7.25 6.51
C LEU A 78 -6.42 -7.50 5.55
N GLN A 79 -5.72 -8.62 5.68
CA GLN A 79 -4.65 -9.02 4.74
C GLN A 79 -5.16 -9.19 3.31
N LYS A 80 -6.31 -9.84 3.12
CA LYS A 80 -6.95 -9.97 1.80
C LYS A 80 -7.35 -8.62 1.21
N LEU A 81 -7.86 -7.70 2.04
CA LEU A 81 -8.18 -6.34 1.60
C LEU A 81 -6.93 -5.56 1.22
N LEU A 82 -5.82 -5.73 1.95
CA LEU A 82 -4.55 -5.12 1.59
C LEU A 82 -4.03 -5.65 0.25
N LEU A 83 -4.05 -6.96 0.03
CA LEU A 83 -3.65 -7.56 -1.24
C LEU A 83 -4.51 -7.02 -2.39
N LEU A 84 -5.83 -6.97 -2.22
CA LEU A 84 -6.75 -6.40 -3.22
C LEU A 84 -6.44 -4.93 -3.50
N TYR A 85 -6.21 -4.13 -2.47
CA TYR A 85 -5.86 -2.72 -2.61
C TYR A 85 -4.55 -2.55 -3.40
N LEU A 86 -3.49 -3.29 -3.04
CA LEU A 86 -2.20 -3.25 -3.74
C LEU A 86 -2.32 -3.70 -5.20
N GLU A 87 -3.11 -4.73 -5.46
CA GLU A 87 -3.34 -5.25 -6.81
C GLU A 87 -4.04 -4.21 -7.70
N ILE A 88 -5.15 -3.63 -7.25
CA ILE A 88 -5.88 -2.59 -8.01
C ILE A 88 -4.96 -1.41 -8.34
N VAL A 89 -4.12 -1.01 -7.39
CA VAL A 89 -3.14 0.07 -7.55
C VAL A 89 -2.11 -0.25 -8.66
N ILE A 90 -1.59 -1.48 -8.74
CA ILE A 90 -0.59 -1.82 -9.76
C ILE A 90 -1.18 -2.22 -11.12
N THR A 91 -2.46 -2.61 -11.18
CA THR A 91 -3.13 -3.03 -12.44
C THR A 91 -3.99 -1.94 -13.06
N ASP A 92 -4.75 -1.18 -12.28
CA ASP A 92 -5.85 -0.33 -12.75
C ASP A 92 -5.72 1.15 -12.34
N HIS A 93 -4.49 1.60 -12.09
CA HIS A 93 -4.30 3.02 -11.87
C HIS A 93 -4.29 3.81 -13.18
N ARG A 94 -5.21 4.78 -13.25
CA ARG A 94 -5.16 5.91 -14.18
C ARG A 94 -3.90 6.77 -14.00
N ASN A 95 -3.20 6.62 -12.87
CA ASN A 95 -2.00 7.36 -12.52
C ASN A 95 -0.77 6.45 -12.40
N ASP A 96 0.05 6.45 -13.44
CA ASP A 96 1.28 5.66 -13.50
C ASP A 96 2.30 5.99 -12.40
N HIS A 97 2.31 7.22 -11.88
CA HIS A 97 3.23 7.58 -10.80
C HIS A 97 2.87 6.86 -9.50
N VAL A 98 1.57 6.71 -9.21
CA VAL A 98 1.11 5.99 -8.01
C VAL A 98 1.42 4.50 -8.16
N ARG A 99 1.11 3.91 -9.33
CA ARG A 99 1.53 2.55 -9.70
C ARG A 99 3.03 2.33 -9.47
N CYS A 100 3.86 3.25 -9.94
CA CYS A 100 5.32 3.20 -9.76
C CYS A 100 5.76 3.29 -8.30
N ASP A 101 5.15 4.20 -7.51
CA ASP A 101 5.42 4.32 -6.08
C ASP A 101 5.10 3.00 -5.36
N THR A 102 4.03 2.32 -5.75
CA THR A 102 3.66 1.00 -5.21
C THR A 102 4.60 -0.11 -5.67
N LEU A 103 5.00 -0.15 -6.94
CA LEU A 103 6.01 -1.13 -7.40
C LEU A 103 7.32 -0.99 -6.60
N ARG A 104 7.79 0.24 -6.37
CA ARG A 104 8.97 0.50 -5.54
C ARG A 104 8.76 0.11 -4.07
N PHE A 105 7.56 0.33 -3.54
CA PHE A 105 7.19 -0.10 -2.20
C PHE A 105 7.25 -1.63 -2.07
N LEU A 106 6.64 -2.37 -3.00
CA LEU A 106 6.66 -3.83 -3.02
C LEU A 106 8.09 -4.37 -3.04
N GLY A 107 8.99 -3.76 -3.82
CA GLY A 107 10.42 -4.13 -3.84
C GLY A 107 11.18 -3.96 -2.51
N ARG A 108 10.59 -3.27 -1.51
CA ARG A 108 11.16 -3.12 -0.16
C ARG A 108 10.62 -4.16 0.83
N ILE A 109 9.48 -4.77 0.54
CA ILE A 109 8.85 -5.78 1.40
C ILE A 109 9.74 -7.04 1.44
N LYS A 110 9.83 -7.67 2.62
CA LYS A 110 10.61 -8.90 2.85
C LYS A 110 9.74 -10.14 3.05
N ASP A 111 8.47 -9.95 3.37
CA ASP A 111 7.51 -11.03 3.54
C ASP A 111 7.13 -11.62 2.17
N THR A 112 7.65 -12.80 1.86
CA THR A 112 7.39 -13.49 0.60
C THR A 112 5.96 -14.00 0.49
N LEU A 113 5.28 -14.27 1.60
CA LEU A 113 3.89 -14.77 1.59
C LEU A 113 2.92 -13.68 1.16
N LEU A 114 3.20 -12.42 1.51
CA LEU A 114 2.45 -11.27 1.01
C LEU A 114 2.75 -10.99 -0.47
N LEU A 115 4.00 -11.19 -0.90
CA LEU A 115 4.43 -10.87 -2.26
C LEU A 115 3.95 -11.90 -3.30
N GLU A 116 3.87 -13.17 -2.93
CA GLU A 116 3.52 -14.26 -3.85
C GLU A 116 2.19 -14.09 -4.59
N PRO A 117 1.08 -13.71 -3.92
CA PRO A 117 -0.17 -13.41 -4.62
C PRO A 117 -0.07 -12.25 -5.62
N LEU A 118 0.85 -11.31 -5.42
CA LEU A 118 0.96 -10.09 -6.23
C LEU A 118 1.89 -10.24 -7.44
N VAL A 119 2.67 -11.33 -7.51
CA VAL A 119 3.69 -11.47 -8.55
C VAL A 119 3.13 -11.41 -9.97
N PRO A 120 2.03 -12.10 -10.33
CA PRO A 120 1.51 -12.04 -11.70
C PRO A 120 1.22 -10.59 -12.13
N SER A 121 0.63 -9.80 -11.23
CA SER A 121 0.30 -8.40 -11.45
C SER A 121 1.54 -7.51 -11.51
N VAL A 122 2.59 -7.81 -10.73
CA VAL A 122 3.90 -7.13 -10.85
C VAL A 122 4.60 -7.46 -12.17
N LEU A 123 4.57 -8.72 -12.60
CA LEU A 123 5.15 -9.16 -13.87
C LEU A 123 4.47 -8.52 -15.08
N ALA A 124 3.15 -8.40 -15.06
CA ALA A 124 2.40 -7.74 -16.13
C ALA A 124 2.85 -6.28 -16.37
N ASN A 125 3.41 -5.62 -15.35
CA ASN A 125 3.95 -4.27 -15.47
C ASN A 125 5.29 -4.21 -16.23
N LEU A 126 5.93 -5.34 -16.52
CA LEU A 126 7.12 -5.41 -17.38
C LEU A 126 6.80 -5.10 -18.85
N ASP A 127 5.55 -5.30 -19.27
CA ASP A 127 5.08 -5.00 -20.63
C ASP A 127 4.27 -3.68 -20.69
N HIS A 128 4.32 -2.87 -19.62
CA HIS A 128 3.58 -1.62 -19.56
C HIS A 128 4.00 -0.63 -20.65
N LEU A 129 3.05 0.16 -21.16
CA LEU A 129 3.26 1.13 -22.25
C LEU A 129 4.45 2.08 -21.96
N HIS A 130 4.49 2.64 -20.76
CA HIS A 130 5.49 3.62 -20.35
C HIS A 130 6.76 3.00 -19.74
N ALA A 131 7.91 3.41 -20.27
CA ALA A 131 9.21 2.84 -19.89
C ALA A 131 9.58 3.02 -18.41
N PHE A 132 9.16 4.11 -17.78
CA PHE A 132 9.46 4.35 -16.37
C PHE A 132 8.70 3.37 -15.45
N VAL A 133 7.49 2.94 -15.83
CA VAL A 133 6.77 1.87 -15.12
C VAL A 133 7.51 0.55 -15.25
N ARG A 134 7.94 0.18 -16.47
CA ARG A 134 8.74 -1.03 -16.71
C ARG A 134 10.02 -1.07 -15.89
N ARG A 135 10.72 0.08 -15.77
CA ARG A 135 11.94 0.21 -14.96
C ARG A 135 11.68 -0.07 -13.48
N ASP A 136 10.59 0.47 -12.95
CA ASP A 136 10.22 0.29 -11.53
C ASP A 136 9.71 -1.14 -11.28
N ALA A 137 8.97 -1.73 -12.24
CA ALA A 137 8.57 -3.14 -12.22
C ALA A 137 9.78 -4.08 -12.25
N PHE A 138 10.75 -3.84 -13.13
CA PHE A 138 12.01 -4.59 -13.19
C PHE A 138 12.75 -4.53 -11.84
N SER A 139 12.81 -3.35 -11.23
CA SER A 139 13.45 -3.17 -9.93
C SER A 139 12.74 -3.97 -8.83
N ALA A 140 11.41 -4.03 -8.84
CA ALA A 140 10.61 -4.83 -7.92
C ALA A 140 10.84 -6.34 -8.12
N VAL A 141 10.77 -6.83 -9.37
CA VAL A 141 11.03 -8.23 -9.72
C VAL A 141 12.45 -8.64 -9.33
N TYR A 142 13.45 -7.80 -9.60
CA TYR A 142 14.82 -8.04 -9.18
C TYR A 142 14.94 -8.16 -7.65
N ALA A 143 14.25 -7.31 -6.90
CA ALA A 143 14.20 -7.42 -5.44
C ALA A 143 13.54 -8.74 -4.98
N PHE A 144 12.46 -9.19 -5.64
CA PHE A 144 11.81 -10.47 -5.35
C PHE A 144 12.75 -11.66 -5.60
N CYS A 145 13.46 -11.66 -6.72
CA CYS A 145 14.48 -12.67 -7.04
C CYS A 145 15.55 -12.79 -5.94
N ARG A 146 15.93 -11.68 -5.31
CA ARG A 146 16.93 -11.65 -4.23
C ARG A 146 16.41 -12.17 -2.89
N LEU A 147 15.10 -12.29 -2.71
CA LEU A 147 14.49 -12.88 -1.52
C LEU A 147 14.40 -14.41 -1.60
N ARG A 148 14.50 -14.96 -2.81
CA ARG A 148 14.45 -16.41 -3.05
C ARG A 148 15.66 -17.10 -2.41
N LYS A 149 15.41 -18.02 -1.46
CA LYS A 149 16.42 -18.97 -0.98
C LYS A 149 16.53 -20.14 -1.96
N PRO A 150 17.73 -20.53 -2.41
CA PRO A 150 17.89 -21.74 -3.21
C PRO A 150 17.58 -22.97 -2.36
N GLY A 151 16.52 -23.73 -2.72
CA GLY A 151 16.18 -25.01 -2.09
C GLY A 151 14.87 -25.08 -1.31
N ASP A 152 14.12 -23.98 -1.19
CA ASP A 152 12.77 -24.01 -0.61
C ASP A 152 11.77 -24.46 -1.67
N GLY A 153 11.20 -25.66 -1.49
CA GLY A 153 10.13 -26.21 -2.34
C GLY A 153 8.76 -25.56 -2.13
N GLY A 154 8.67 -24.46 -1.38
CA GLY A 154 7.44 -23.70 -1.14
C GLY A 154 7.31 -22.49 -2.07
N GLY A 155 6.22 -22.47 -2.85
CA GLY A 155 5.68 -21.27 -3.49
C GLY A 155 6.58 -20.68 -4.58
N LYS A 156 6.23 -20.90 -5.85
CA LYS A 156 7.00 -20.39 -6.98
C LYS A 156 6.75 -18.89 -7.08
N LEU A 157 7.46 -18.09 -6.27
CA LEU A 157 7.28 -16.63 -6.22
C LEU A 157 7.32 -16.03 -7.62
N LEU A 158 8.09 -16.57 -8.56
CA LEU A 158 8.07 -16.21 -9.98
C LEU A 158 8.01 -17.51 -10.82
N PRO A 159 7.26 -17.55 -11.94
CA PRO A 159 7.32 -18.66 -12.88
C PRO A 159 8.77 -18.89 -13.35
N GLY A 160 9.09 -20.14 -13.63
CA GLY A 160 10.44 -20.53 -14.02
C GLY A 160 10.68 -20.09 -15.45
N ALA A 161 11.93 -19.85 -15.84
CA ALA A 161 12.27 -19.49 -17.22
C ALA A 161 11.80 -20.52 -18.27
N THR A 162 11.42 -21.72 -17.84
CA THR A 162 10.85 -22.81 -18.65
C THR A 162 9.35 -22.69 -18.91
N ASP A 163 8.63 -21.74 -18.28
CA ASP A 163 7.17 -21.60 -18.41
C ASP A 163 6.76 -20.50 -19.41
N ILE A 164 7.72 -19.96 -20.17
CA ILE A 164 7.54 -18.88 -21.17
C ILE A 164 7.56 -19.43 -22.61
N GLY A 165 7.18 -20.70 -22.78
CA GLY A 165 7.16 -21.41 -24.07
C GLY A 165 5.83 -21.32 -24.79
#